data_AF-A0A177UKH9-F1
#
_entry.id   AF-A0A177UKH9-F1
#
_cell.length_a   1.000
_cell.length_b   1.000
_cell.length_c   1.000
_cell.angle_alpha   90.00
_cell.angle_beta   90.00
_cell.angle_gamma   90.00
#
_symmetry.space_group_name_H-M   'P 1'
#
loop_
_entity.id
_entity.type
_entity.pdbx_description
1 polymer ?
#
loop_
_entity_poly.entity_id
_entity_poly.type
_entity_poly.pdbx_seq_one_letter_code
_entity_poly.pdbx_strand_id
1 'polypeptide(L)'
;MRVSRHGTKANAEPDDRAHNAIARLNALDRSRSEEWAEYVHDGGDGEDEDEDEGLRCGTDSGNGSGSKYSWTKALLVEANVRNNRYRDIASWDHALLPGPYLNASLIPPLPLPASTQPSRPQGQAYIASQAPPPHTFPAFFAHLCAQRVRVLVMLTPLTERGLKKADQYWPSAGGGERSIPVRPTLSSRSAHLFHHQQKQREQQLQQQSGGATSTTRSVNRRILNLPSSDWAVEVLEEQDLSTGPSPSSSSSSSASSPSPRPLPSGTHLQLRRLRLHIETRPSPSECILASQTPSGPSSERAGLQQNLNTTSGSATHDLVQLHLSSWADYGTDSLDTLDILLDWIDHLQLQESSPPSPSPSLSQPPPPIWIHCSAGVGRSGTVIAAHMLRNRNRHLPKPKPNSNELIKMTIPEERDRAFLLADCSLEHEHEADADSTQRLAEVIAVVAYLRRFRPMMVQTPAQLEMVCGALAAATATDGPTG
;
A
#
# COMPACT_ATOMS: atom_id res chain seq x y z
N MET A 1 36.55 46.26 -38.35
CA MET A 1 35.43 45.62 -37.62
C MET A 1 35.54 44.10 -37.80
N ARG A 2 36.07 43.40 -36.80
CA ARG A 2 36.28 41.94 -36.80
C ARG A 2 35.18 41.32 -35.95
N VAL A 3 34.37 40.46 -36.55
CA VAL A 3 33.33 39.67 -35.89
C VAL A 3 34.01 38.58 -35.07
N SER A 4 33.86 38.62 -33.74
CA SER A 4 34.33 37.55 -32.85
C SER A 4 33.16 36.61 -32.53
N ARG A 5 33.19 35.41 -33.13
CA ARG A 5 32.33 34.29 -32.77
C ARG A 5 32.82 33.73 -31.43
N HIS A 6 32.07 33.94 -30.36
CA HIS A 6 32.26 33.19 -29.12
C HIS A 6 31.45 31.90 -29.23
N GLY A 7 32.19 30.79 -29.33
CA GLY A 7 31.64 29.43 -29.37
C GLY A 7 30.94 29.08 -28.06
N THR A 8 29.77 28.47 -28.19
CA THR A 8 28.92 27.95 -27.13
C THR A 8 29.39 26.58 -26.62
N LYS A 9 29.32 26.45 -25.29
CA LYS A 9 29.10 25.24 -24.48
C LYS A 9 30.17 24.14 -24.54
N ALA A 10 30.97 24.10 -23.47
CA ALA A 10 31.72 22.93 -23.04
C ALA A 10 30.75 21.79 -22.69
N ASN A 11 31.15 20.57 -23.03
CA ASN A 11 30.54 19.32 -22.60
C ASN A 11 30.52 19.26 -21.06
N ALA A 12 29.35 19.38 -20.44
CA ALA A 12 29.17 18.94 -19.06
C ALA A 12 29.04 17.41 -19.10
N GLU A 13 29.89 16.70 -18.35
CA GLU A 13 29.68 15.26 -18.14
C GLU A 13 28.31 15.01 -17.49
N PRO A 14 27.66 13.87 -17.76
CA PRO A 14 26.39 13.52 -17.12
C PRO A 14 26.57 13.46 -15.60
N ASP A 15 25.60 14.01 -14.85
CA ASP A 15 25.52 13.83 -13.41
C ASP A 15 25.16 12.37 -13.08
N ASP A 16 26.17 11.53 -12.86
CA ASP A 16 26.03 10.09 -12.63
C ASP A 16 25.62 9.72 -11.20
N ARG A 17 25.37 10.71 -10.32
CA ARG A 17 25.13 10.47 -8.89
C ARG A 17 23.89 9.63 -8.63
N ALA A 18 22.81 9.85 -9.38
CA ALA A 18 21.59 9.05 -9.29
C ALA A 18 21.82 7.60 -9.75
N HIS A 19 22.67 7.39 -10.76
CA HIS A 19 23.06 6.06 -11.26
C HIS A 19 23.83 5.30 -10.18
N ASN A 20 24.84 5.93 -9.58
CA ASN A 20 25.65 5.34 -8.52
C ASN A 20 24.81 5.03 -7.28
N ALA A 21 23.90 5.93 -6.90
CA ALA A 21 22.98 5.72 -5.79
C ALA A 21 22.12 4.46 -5.98
N ILE A 22 21.49 4.29 -7.15
CA ILE A 22 20.70 3.08 -7.47
C ILE A 22 21.58 1.83 -7.48
N ALA A 23 22.80 1.91 -8.04
CA ALA A 23 23.74 0.79 -8.05
C ALA A 23 24.10 0.33 -6.63
N ARG A 24 24.37 1.28 -5.73
CA ARG A 24 24.69 1.01 -4.32
C ARG A 24 23.50 0.46 -3.54
N LEU A 25 22.29 1.01 -3.75
CA LEU A 25 21.06 0.46 -3.16
C LEU A 25 20.82 -0.99 -3.60
N ASN A 26 21.04 -1.29 -4.89
CA ASN A 26 20.93 -2.66 -5.41
C ASN A 26 22.01 -3.59 -4.85
N ALA A 27 23.25 -3.10 -4.65
CA ALA A 27 24.31 -3.87 -4.02
C ALA A 27 23.99 -4.19 -2.56
N LEU A 28 23.42 -3.23 -1.82
CA LEU A 28 23.00 -3.44 -0.44
C LEU A 28 21.85 -4.46 -0.33
N ASP A 29 20.86 -4.40 -1.23
CA ASP A 29 19.78 -5.39 -1.29
C ASP A 29 20.31 -6.80 -1.57
N ARG A 30 21.29 -6.95 -2.48
CA ARG A 30 21.95 -8.24 -2.76
C ARG A 30 22.72 -8.76 -1.55
N SER A 31 23.51 -7.92 -0.89
CA SER A 31 24.28 -8.32 0.30
C SER A 31 23.36 -8.84 1.41
N ARG A 32 22.20 -8.21 1.64
CA ARG A 32 21.19 -8.69 2.61
C ARG A 32 20.59 -10.04 2.23
N SER A 33 20.43 -10.29 0.93
CA SER A 33 19.94 -11.56 0.40
C SER A 33 20.99 -12.67 0.48
N GLU A 34 22.26 -12.36 0.24
CA GLU A 34 23.38 -13.31 0.33
C GLU A 34 23.62 -13.73 1.78
N GLU A 35 23.59 -12.79 2.73
CA GLU A 35 23.68 -13.06 4.18
C GLU A 35 22.60 -14.06 4.64
N TRP A 36 21.38 -13.95 4.10
CA TRP A 36 20.33 -14.93 4.34
C TRP A 36 20.62 -16.30 3.72
N ALA A 37 21.14 -16.34 2.50
CA ALA A 37 21.42 -17.60 1.81
C ALA A 37 22.50 -18.39 2.55
N GLU A 38 23.57 -17.72 2.99
CA GLU A 38 24.62 -18.30 3.83
C GLU A 38 24.05 -18.85 5.13
N TYR A 39 23.18 -18.10 5.82
CA TYR A 39 22.52 -18.55 7.05
C TYR A 39 21.69 -19.85 6.85
N VAL A 40 20.98 -19.97 5.73
CA VAL A 40 20.19 -21.17 5.42
C VAL A 40 21.10 -22.37 5.11
N HIS A 41 22.24 -22.15 4.48
CA HIS A 41 23.20 -23.21 4.16
C HIS A 41 23.96 -23.70 5.40
N ASP A 42 24.41 -22.79 6.28
CA ASP A 42 25.17 -23.12 7.50
C ASP A 42 24.29 -23.81 8.57
N GLY A 43 22.98 -23.52 8.59
CA GLY A 43 22.02 -24.21 9.46
C GLY A 43 21.60 -25.60 8.99
N GLY A 44 22.13 -26.09 7.86
CA GLY A 44 21.76 -27.36 7.22
C GLY A 44 22.63 -28.58 7.55
N ASP A 45 23.75 -28.39 8.26
CA ASP A 45 24.75 -29.45 8.53
C ASP A 45 24.59 -30.10 9.92
N GLY A 46 23.39 -30.04 10.49
CA GLY A 46 23.01 -30.86 11.65
C GLY A 46 22.34 -32.15 11.17
N GLU A 47 23.13 -33.21 10.96
CA GLU A 47 22.59 -34.57 11.00
C GLU A 47 21.94 -34.76 12.39
N ASP A 48 20.61 -34.91 12.44
CA ASP A 48 19.96 -36.06 13.08
C ASP A 48 18.42 -35.92 13.19
N GLU A 49 17.79 -36.95 12.61
CA GLU A 49 16.56 -37.65 13.00
C GLU A 49 15.18 -37.00 12.85
N ASP A 50 14.35 -37.73 12.08
CA ASP A 50 12.92 -37.60 11.93
C ASP A 50 12.20 -37.37 13.28
N GLU A 51 11.42 -36.30 13.42
CA GLU A 51 10.14 -36.31 14.16
C GLU A 51 9.36 -34.99 14.03
N ASP A 52 8.21 -35.11 13.36
CA ASP A 52 6.91 -34.43 13.53
C ASP A 52 6.79 -32.88 13.50
N GLU A 53 5.75 -32.44 12.76
CA GLU A 53 5.37 -31.05 12.61
C GLU A 53 4.98 -30.40 13.95
N GLY A 54 5.83 -29.48 14.43
CA GLY A 54 5.54 -28.62 15.57
C GLY A 54 5.99 -27.19 15.30
N LEU A 55 5.04 -26.33 14.91
CA LEU A 55 5.20 -24.88 14.82
C LEU A 55 5.62 -24.33 16.20
N ARG A 56 6.93 -24.23 16.48
CA ARG A 56 7.44 -23.62 17.71
C ARG A 56 7.25 -22.11 17.64
N CYS A 57 6.13 -21.64 18.19
CA CYS A 57 6.01 -20.31 18.74
C CYS A 57 6.77 -20.31 20.07
N GLY A 58 7.99 -19.76 20.08
CA GLY A 58 8.82 -19.62 21.26
C GLY A 58 9.45 -18.23 21.28
N THR A 59 9.01 -17.41 22.22
CA THR A 59 9.72 -16.21 22.66
C THR A 59 11.09 -16.61 23.19
N ASP A 60 12.16 -16.25 22.51
CA ASP A 60 13.51 -16.39 23.06
C ASP A 60 14.22 -15.04 23.06
N SER A 61 14.33 -14.48 24.27
CA SER A 61 15.25 -13.39 24.58
C SER A 61 16.62 -14.01 24.78
N GLY A 62 17.33 -14.24 23.68
CA GLY A 62 18.66 -14.82 23.67
C GLY A 62 19.42 -14.36 22.43
N ASN A 63 20.63 -13.85 22.64
CA ASN A 63 21.53 -13.21 21.69
C ASN A 63 21.96 -14.15 20.53
N GLY A 64 21.09 -14.34 19.53
CA GLY A 64 21.34 -15.11 18.31
C GLY A 64 21.39 -14.22 17.06
N SER A 65 22.51 -14.26 16.34
CA SER A 65 22.75 -13.54 15.08
C SER A 65 21.95 -14.15 13.91
N GLY A 66 20.62 -14.13 13.98
CA GLY A 66 19.77 -14.52 12.85
C GLY A 66 19.70 -13.40 11.81
N SER A 67 19.70 -13.75 10.51
CA SER A 67 19.55 -12.75 9.44
C SER A 67 18.22 -11.99 9.58
N LYS A 68 18.31 -10.66 9.68
CA LYS A 68 17.15 -9.74 9.81
C LYS A 68 16.30 -9.70 8.53
N TYR A 69 16.89 -10.05 7.39
CA TYR A 69 16.26 -10.04 6.08
C TYR A 69 16.12 -11.47 5.60
N SER A 70 14.89 -11.93 5.37
CA SER A 70 14.64 -13.25 4.81
C SER A 70 13.47 -13.17 3.84
N TRP A 71 13.46 -14.06 2.86
CA TRP A 71 12.36 -14.24 1.89
C TRP A 71 11.88 -15.70 1.88
N THR A 72 12.08 -16.41 3.00
CA THR A 72 11.77 -17.83 3.16
C THR A 72 10.31 -18.11 2.84
N LYS A 73 9.39 -17.29 3.36
CA LYS A 73 7.96 -17.51 3.09
C LYS A 73 7.61 -17.24 1.63
N ALA A 74 8.28 -16.28 1.00
CA ALA A 74 7.97 -15.88 -0.37
C ALA A 74 8.57 -16.83 -1.44
N LEU A 75 9.76 -17.38 -1.19
CA LEU A 75 10.55 -18.09 -2.20
C LEU A 75 10.80 -19.57 -1.89
N LEU A 76 10.78 -20.00 -0.61
CA LEU A 76 11.01 -21.40 -0.24
C LEU A 76 9.72 -22.18 0.00
N VAL A 77 8.61 -21.52 0.34
CA VAL A 77 7.30 -22.18 0.43
C VAL A 77 6.71 -22.31 -0.97
N GLU A 78 6.71 -23.54 -1.53
CA GLU A 78 6.28 -23.80 -2.91
C GLU A 78 4.89 -23.24 -3.24
N ALA A 79 3.95 -23.34 -2.30
CA ALA A 79 2.59 -22.81 -2.46
C ALA A 79 2.57 -21.28 -2.66
N ASN A 80 3.52 -20.54 -2.07
CA ASN A 80 3.60 -19.08 -2.14
C ASN A 80 4.31 -18.58 -3.39
N VAL A 81 5.23 -19.36 -3.95
CA VAL A 81 5.97 -18.99 -5.18
C VAL A 81 5.01 -18.67 -6.32
N ARG A 82 3.92 -19.45 -6.47
CA ARG A 82 2.89 -19.25 -7.50
C ARG A 82 2.08 -17.98 -7.30
N ASN A 83 2.02 -17.47 -6.06
CA ASN A 83 1.31 -16.25 -5.71
C ASN A 83 2.12 -14.98 -6.06
N ASN A 84 3.40 -15.12 -6.43
CA ASN A 84 4.25 -14.00 -6.88
C ASN A 84 4.07 -13.76 -8.39
N ARG A 85 3.75 -12.53 -8.79
CA ARG A 85 3.65 -12.13 -10.20
C ARG A 85 5.00 -12.21 -10.91
N TYR A 86 6.07 -11.87 -10.19
CA TYR A 86 7.46 -11.95 -10.65
C TYR A 86 8.24 -12.79 -9.64
N ARG A 87 8.98 -13.78 -10.12
CA ARG A 87 9.68 -14.75 -9.27
C ARG A 87 10.84 -14.11 -8.50
N ASP A 88 11.46 -13.11 -9.11
CA ASP A 88 12.63 -12.37 -8.64
C ASP A 88 12.27 -11.13 -7.80
N ILE A 89 10.98 -10.87 -7.54
CA ILE A 89 10.53 -9.74 -6.74
C ILE A 89 9.60 -10.23 -5.63
N ALA A 90 10.09 -10.22 -4.40
CA ALA A 90 9.39 -10.70 -3.21
C ALA A 90 9.50 -9.72 -2.04
N SER A 91 8.57 -9.81 -1.09
CA SER A 91 8.64 -9.11 0.19
C SER A 91 9.65 -9.75 1.13
N TRP A 92 10.26 -8.96 2.01
CA TRP A 92 10.94 -9.50 3.20
C TRP A 92 9.91 -10.09 4.18
N ASP A 93 10.26 -11.21 4.83
CA ASP A 93 9.36 -11.95 5.70
C ASP A 93 8.89 -11.12 6.91
N HIS A 94 9.79 -10.32 7.49
CA HIS A 94 9.48 -9.46 8.64
C HIS A 94 8.49 -8.33 8.29
N ALA A 95 8.32 -8.03 7.00
CA ALA A 95 7.43 -6.99 6.50
C ALA A 95 6.13 -7.55 5.90
N LEU A 96 5.96 -8.87 5.82
CA LEU A 96 4.75 -9.49 5.29
C LEU A 96 3.51 -9.13 6.12
N LEU A 97 2.37 -9.03 5.44
CA LEU A 97 1.08 -8.84 6.10
C LEU A 97 0.66 -10.10 6.89
N PRO A 98 -0.01 -9.95 8.04
CA PRO A 98 -0.50 -11.09 8.82
C PRO A 98 -1.66 -11.80 8.11
N GLY A 99 -1.63 -13.13 8.08
CA GLY A 99 -2.70 -13.96 7.49
C GLY A 99 -2.26 -14.66 6.19
N PRO A 100 -3.16 -14.83 5.20
CA PRO A 100 -2.83 -15.55 3.97
C PRO A 100 -1.71 -14.83 3.21
N TYR A 101 -0.80 -15.60 2.62
CA TYR A 101 0.33 -15.03 1.90
C TYR A 101 -0.14 -14.17 0.72
N LEU A 102 0.40 -12.96 0.66
CA LEU A 102 0.32 -12.07 -0.47
C LEU A 102 1.68 -11.37 -0.57
N ASN A 103 2.21 -11.21 -1.77
CA ASN A 103 3.44 -10.45 -2.01
C ASN A 103 3.20 -8.94 -1.85
N ALA A 104 3.10 -8.54 -0.59
CA ALA A 104 2.87 -7.20 -0.10
C ALA A 104 3.73 -6.98 1.15
N SER A 105 4.19 -5.75 1.34
CA SER A 105 4.99 -5.35 2.51
C SER A 105 4.29 -4.22 3.24
N LEU A 106 4.12 -4.34 4.55
CA LEU A 106 3.79 -3.22 5.42
C LEU A 106 5.04 -2.37 5.62
N ILE A 107 4.95 -1.10 5.25
CA ILE A 107 6.00 -0.11 5.43
C ILE A 107 5.54 0.86 6.52
N PRO A 108 6.20 0.88 7.69
CA PRO A 108 5.85 1.79 8.76
C PRO A 108 6.13 3.26 8.39
N PRO A 109 5.54 4.21 9.13
CA PRO A 109 5.89 5.62 8.99
C PRO A 109 7.38 5.86 9.21
N LEU A 110 7.93 6.91 8.61
CA LEU A 110 9.30 7.33 8.90
C LEU A 110 9.52 7.42 10.41
N PRO A 111 10.66 6.93 10.93
CA PRO A 111 10.94 6.88 12.36
C PRO A 111 11.30 8.28 12.85
N LEU A 112 10.33 9.18 12.91
CA LEU A 112 10.51 10.57 13.30
C LEU A 112 10.25 10.73 14.80
N PRO A 113 10.86 11.71 15.48
CA PRO A 113 10.65 11.91 16.91
C PRO A 113 9.17 12.11 17.22
N ALA A 114 8.70 11.54 18.34
CA ALA A 114 7.32 11.70 18.77
C ALA A 114 6.99 13.20 18.91
N SER A 115 5.88 13.61 18.30
CA SER A 115 5.40 14.97 18.46
C SER A 115 5.05 15.23 19.92
N THR A 116 5.38 16.41 20.42
CA THR A 116 4.91 16.90 21.73
C THR A 116 3.38 17.04 21.79
N GLN A 117 2.70 16.89 20.65
CA GLN A 117 1.25 16.82 20.53
C GLN A 117 0.78 15.36 20.47
N PRO A 118 0.29 14.77 21.58
CA PRO A 118 -0.16 13.37 21.64
C PRO A 118 -1.41 13.07 20.79
N SER A 119 -2.08 14.10 20.26
CA SER A 119 -3.33 13.97 19.49
C SER A 119 -3.15 13.76 17.99
N ARG A 120 -1.92 13.89 17.44
CA ARG A 120 -1.68 13.72 15.99
C ARG A 120 -1.02 12.37 15.71
N PRO A 121 -1.53 11.57 14.77
CA PRO A 121 -0.88 10.31 14.41
C PRO A 121 0.56 10.55 13.93
N GLN A 122 1.47 9.67 14.33
CA GLN A 122 2.93 9.79 14.17
C GLN A 122 3.42 9.56 12.72
N GLY A 123 2.60 9.91 11.74
CA GLY A 123 2.87 9.72 10.32
C GLY A 123 1.97 8.69 9.66
N GLN A 124 2.27 8.42 8.38
CA GLN A 124 1.46 7.57 7.52
C GLN A 124 2.20 6.27 7.21
N ALA A 125 1.53 5.14 7.42
CA ALA A 125 2.00 3.82 7.00
C ALA A 125 1.54 3.50 5.58
N TYR A 126 2.23 2.58 4.91
CA TYR A 126 1.90 2.15 3.55
C TYR A 126 1.91 0.65 3.42
N ILE A 127 1.16 0.14 2.46
CA ILE A 127 1.30 -1.24 1.99
C ILE A 127 1.76 -1.17 0.54
N ALA A 128 2.98 -1.63 0.27
CA ALA A 128 3.51 -1.76 -1.09
C ALA A 128 3.32 -3.20 -1.57
N SER A 129 2.70 -3.41 -2.73
CA SER A 129 2.41 -4.77 -3.22
C SER A 129 2.50 -4.89 -4.74
N GLN A 130 2.61 -6.12 -5.23
CA GLN A 130 2.37 -6.42 -6.64
C GLN A 130 0.90 -6.16 -7.04
N ALA A 131 0.62 -5.96 -8.34
CA ALA A 131 -0.74 -6.12 -8.85
C ALA A 131 -1.18 -7.57 -8.63
N PRO A 132 -2.29 -7.84 -7.94
CA PRO A 132 -2.67 -9.20 -7.59
C PRO A 132 -3.00 -10.02 -8.85
N PRO A 133 -2.46 -11.24 -9.00
CA PRO A 133 -2.98 -12.22 -9.96
C PRO A 133 -4.40 -12.68 -9.59
N PRO A 134 -5.19 -13.22 -10.53
CA PRO A 134 -6.59 -13.56 -10.27
C PRO A 134 -6.81 -14.55 -9.12
N HIS A 135 -5.92 -15.54 -8.98
CA HIS A 135 -6.01 -16.53 -7.90
C HIS A 135 -5.66 -15.96 -6.52
N THR A 136 -5.03 -14.78 -6.45
CA THR A 136 -4.73 -14.10 -5.18
C THR A 136 -5.75 -13.03 -4.82
N PHE A 137 -6.80 -12.80 -5.63
CA PHE A 137 -7.82 -11.79 -5.34
C PHE A 137 -8.50 -11.99 -3.96
N PRO A 138 -8.86 -13.21 -3.52
CA PRO A 138 -9.44 -13.40 -2.19
C PRO A 138 -8.51 -12.96 -1.05
N ALA A 139 -7.20 -13.26 -1.15
CA ALA A 139 -6.21 -12.81 -0.18
C ALA A 139 -6.02 -11.29 -0.22
N PHE A 140 -6.00 -10.70 -1.42
CA PHE A 140 -5.93 -9.26 -1.62
C PHE A 140 -7.11 -8.53 -0.95
N PHE A 141 -8.34 -8.95 -1.20
CA PHE A 141 -9.52 -8.34 -0.58
C PHE A 141 -9.58 -8.55 0.94
N ALA A 142 -9.22 -9.74 1.42
CA ALA A 142 -9.10 -10.00 2.86
C ALA A 142 -8.12 -9.02 3.53
N HIS A 143 -6.98 -8.73 2.89
CA HIS A 143 -6.01 -7.77 3.41
C HIS A 143 -6.48 -6.33 3.33
N LEU A 144 -7.18 -5.90 2.27
CA LEU A 144 -7.77 -4.56 2.21
C LEU A 144 -8.73 -4.32 3.38
N CYS A 145 -9.56 -5.30 3.72
CA CYS A 145 -10.49 -5.24 4.85
C CYS A 145 -9.76 -5.31 6.20
N ALA A 146 -8.88 -6.30 6.40
CA ALA A 146 -8.17 -6.51 7.66
C ALA A 146 -7.28 -5.32 8.05
N GLN A 147 -6.63 -4.70 7.07
CA GLN A 147 -5.80 -3.50 7.27
C GLN A 147 -6.60 -2.19 7.22
N ARG A 148 -7.94 -2.26 7.05
CA ARG A 148 -8.86 -1.12 6.97
C ARG A 148 -8.49 -0.10 5.91
N VAL A 149 -7.96 -0.56 4.78
CA VAL A 149 -7.50 0.32 3.71
C VAL A 149 -8.64 1.14 3.15
N ARG A 150 -8.52 2.46 3.18
CA ARG A 150 -9.50 3.38 2.59
C ARG A 150 -9.04 3.97 1.25
N VAL A 151 -7.73 4.04 1.03
CA VAL A 151 -7.13 4.57 -0.20
C VAL A 151 -6.25 3.50 -0.84
N LEU A 152 -6.57 3.13 -2.06
CA LEU A 152 -5.86 2.18 -2.91
C LEU A 152 -5.33 2.89 -4.16
N VAL A 153 -4.03 2.90 -4.36
CA VAL A 153 -3.39 3.57 -5.50
C VAL A 153 -2.82 2.52 -6.46
N MET A 154 -3.33 2.51 -7.69
CA MET A 154 -2.91 1.64 -8.78
C MET A 154 -2.15 2.46 -9.83
N LEU A 155 -0.86 2.21 -9.99
CA LEU A 155 0.06 3.01 -10.79
C LEU A 155 0.44 2.32 -12.10
N THR A 156 -0.48 1.57 -12.72
CA THR A 156 -0.18 0.84 -13.96
C THR A 156 -1.41 0.64 -14.82
N PRO A 157 -1.32 0.70 -16.16
CA PRO A 157 -2.36 0.13 -17.00
C PRO A 157 -2.41 -1.40 -16.82
N LEU A 158 -3.49 -2.04 -17.28
CA LEU A 158 -3.60 -3.50 -17.26
C LEU A 158 -2.58 -4.16 -18.20
N THR A 159 -2.34 -3.53 -19.34
CA THR A 159 -1.37 -3.97 -20.36
C THR A 159 -0.54 -2.78 -20.80
N GLU A 160 0.76 -3.00 -20.98
CA GLU A 160 1.71 -1.98 -21.45
C GLU A 160 2.64 -2.61 -22.49
N ARG A 161 2.74 -2.00 -23.68
CA ARG A 161 3.56 -2.54 -24.80
C ARG A 161 3.27 -4.02 -25.10
N GLY A 162 2.01 -4.44 -24.99
CA GLY A 162 1.57 -5.83 -25.19
C GLY A 162 1.82 -6.77 -24.01
N LEU A 163 2.54 -6.33 -22.97
CA LEU A 163 2.80 -7.13 -21.77
C LEU A 163 1.76 -6.86 -20.69
N LYS A 164 1.23 -7.93 -20.10
CA LYS A 164 0.26 -7.84 -19.01
C LYS A 164 0.94 -7.37 -17.73
N LYS A 165 0.51 -6.23 -17.20
CA LYS A 165 1.07 -5.60 -15.99
C LYS A 165 0.20 -5.78 -14.76
N ALA A 166 -1.12 -5.83 -14.94
CA ALA A 166 -2.08 -6.05 -13.88
C ALA A 166 -3.29 -6.83 -14.39
N ASP A 167 -3.98 -7.49 -13.47
CA ASP A 167 -5.28 -8.09 -13.71
C ASP A 167 -6.36 -7.16 -13.16
N GLN A 168 -7.47 -7.06 -13.87
CA GLN A 168 -8.60 -6.26 -13.42
C GLN A 168 -9.33 -6.97 -12.28
N TYR A 169 -9.30 -6.38 -11.09
CA TYR A 169 -9.92 -6.91 -9.87
C TYR A 169 -11.22 -6.17 -9.49
N TRP A 170 -11.82 -5.45 -10.45
CA TRP A 170 -13.09 -4.73 -10.28
C TRP A 170 -14.01 -4.95 -11.49
N PRO A 171 -15.33 -4.74 -11.35
CA PRO A 171 -16.29 -4.85 -12.45
C PRO A 171 -15.91 -4.04 -13.70
N SER A 172 -16.04 -4.62 -14.90
CA SER A 172 -15.83 -3.89 -16.16
C SER A 172 -17.06 -3.05 -16.52
N ALA A 173 -16.85 -1.88 -17.15
CA ALA A 173 -17.92 -0.92 -17.47
C ALA A 173 -19.06 -1.48 -18.36
N GLY A 174 -18.81 -2.55 -19.13
CA GLY A 174 -19.79 -3.19 -20.02
C GLY A 174 -20.29 -4.57 -19.59
N GLY A 175 -20.04 -4.99 -18.34
CA GLY A 175 -20.52 -6.28 -17.82
C GLY A 175 -21.65 -6.10 -16.81
N GLY A 176 -22.81 -6.71 -17.05
CA GLY A 176 -23.68 -7.15 -15.94
C GLY A 176 -22.92 -8.14 -15.04
N GLU A 177 -23.56 -8.65 -13.97
CA GLU A 177 -22.95 -9.62 -13.03
C GLU A 177 -22.03 -10.62 -13.74
N ARG A 178 -20.73 -10.51 -13.50
CA ARG A 178 -19.71 -11.38 -14.11
C ARG A 178 -18.96 -12.10 -13.00
N SER A 179 -18.80 -13.39 -13.20
CA SER A 179 -18.00 -14.27 -12.35
C SER A 179 -16.62 -14.47 -13.00
N ILE A 180 -15.53 -14.22 -12.26
CA ILE A 180 -14.18 -14.58 -12.72
C ILE A 180 -13.91 -16.02 -12.29
N PRO A 181 -13.70 -17.00 -13.19
CA PRO A 181 -13.38 -18.36 -12.78
C PRO A 181 -12.04 -18.39 -12.04
N VAL A 182 -12.09 -18.40 -10.71
CA VAL A 182 -10.94 -18.68 -9.84
C VAL A 182 -10.93 -20.18 -9.59
N ARG A 183 -9.81 -20.86 -9.88
CA ARG A 183 -9.67 -22.27 -9.50
C ARG A 183 -9.62 -22.35 -7.98
N PRO A 184 -10.43 -23.21 -7.32
CA PRO A 184 -10.42 -23.32 -5.87
C PRO A 184 -9.07 -23.89 -5.41
N THR A 185 -8.21 -23.03 -4.85
CA THR A 185 -7.09 -23.48 -4.02
C THR A 185 -7.64 -23.70 -2.62
N LEU A 186 -7.43 -24.90 -2.07
CA LEU A 186 -7.85 -25.31 -0.73
C LEU A 186 -7.43 -24.30 0.36
N SER A 187 -8.31 -23.38 0.71
CA SER A 187 -8.91 -23.24 2.06
C SER A 187 -9.63 -21.90 2.18
N SER A 188 -10.93 -21.96 2.39
CA SER A 188 -11.85 -20.86 2.75
C SER A 188 -11.59 -20.34 4.18
N ARG A 189 -10.32 -20.35 4.64
CA ARG A 189 -9.94 -19.91 6.01
C ARG A 189 -9.73 -18.39 6.13
N SER A 190 -9.55 -17.67 5.02
CA SER A 190 -9.24 -16.22 5.04
C SER A 190 -10.41 -15.35 5.54
N ALA A 191 -11.67 -15.75 5.30
CA ALA A 191 -12.85 -15.03 5.79
C ALA A 191 -13.05 -15.20 7.32
N HIS A 192 -12.64 -16.35 7.88
CA HIS A 192 -12.81 -16.65 9.30
C HIS A 192 -11.91 -15.79 10.22
N LEU A 193 -10.70 -15.44 9.80
CA LEU A 193 -9.80 -14.55 10.55
C LEU A 193 -10.42 -13.16 10.78
N PHE A 194 -11.08 -12.63 9.75
CA PHE A 194 -11.79 -11.36 9.81
C PHE A 194 -13.05 -11.45 10.69
N HIS A 195 -13.80 -12.55 10.59
CA HIS A 195 -14.99 -12.79 11.43
C HIS A 195 -14.67 -12.82 12.92
N HIS A 196 -13.52 -13.39 13.33
CA HIS A 196 -13.13 -13.42 14.74
C HIS A 196 -12.78 -12.01 15.28
N GLN A 197 -12.03 -11.21 14.53
CA GLN A 197 -11.72 -9.82 14.90
C GLN A 197 -12.96 -8.91 14.89
N GLN A 198 -13.87 -9.11 13.93
CA GLN A 198 -15.12 -8.34 13.85
C GLN A 198 -16.12 -8.76 14.93
N LYS A 199 -16.31 -10.06 15.21
CA LYS A 199 -17.17 -10.53 16.32
C LYS A 199 -16.73 -9.98 17.67
N GLN A 200 -15.42 -9.93 17.94
CA GLN A 200 -14.89 -9.33 19.18
C GLN A 200 -15.21 -7.83 19.29
N ARG A 201 -15.34 -7.13 18.15
CA ARG A 201 -15.64 -5.70 18.09
C ARG A 201 -17.15 -5.41 18.04
N GLU A 202 -17.94 -6.24 17.38
CA GLU A 202 -19.41 -6.19 17.40
C GLU A 202 -19.95 -6.52 18.79
N GLN A 203 -19.33 -7.45 19.52
CA GLN A 203 -19.63 -7.70 20.94
C GLN A 203 -19.32 -6.49 21.84
N GLN A 204 -18.38 -5.62 21.44
CA GLN A 204 -18.13 -4.33 22.11
C GLN A 204 -19.06 -3.20 21.67
N LEU A 205 -19.60 -3.25 20.44
CA LEU A 205 -20.46 -2.21 19.85
C LEU A 205 -21.96 -2.47 20.05
N GLN A 206 -22.40 -3.72 20.26
CA GLN A 206 -23.81 -4.09 20.46
C GLN A 206 -24.42 -3.66 21.81
N GLN A 207 -23.70 -2.86 22.61
CA GLN A 207 -24.30 -2.13 23.73
C GLN A 207 -24.95 -0.80 23.33
N GLN A 208 -24.84 -0.33 22.07
CA GLN A 208 -25.48 0.91 21.65
C GLN A 208 -26.09 0.87 20.23
N SER A 209 -27.40 1.08 20.22
CA SER A 209 -28.30 1.44 19.11
C SER A 209 -28.91 0.31 18.26
N GLY A 210 -30.25 0.39 18.20
CA GLY A 210 -31.15 -0.48 17.44
C GLY A 210 -31.35 -0.05 16.00
N GLY A 211 -31.78 -1.01 15.19
CA GLY A 211 -31.75 -0.95 13.74
C GLY A 211 -32.88 -0.15 13.07
N ALA A 212 -32.61 0.20 11.81
CA ALA A 212 -33.60 0.62 10.84
C ALA A 212 -33.37 -0.14 9.52
N THR A 213 -34.41 -0.82 9.04
CA THR A 213 -34.46 -1.51 7.75
C THR A 213 -34.93 -0.55 6.66
N SER A 214 -34.18 -0.42 5.58
CA SER A 214 -34.55 0.37 4.39
C SER A 214 -34.65 -0.53 3.16
N THR A 215 -35.80 -0.46 2.48
CA THR A 215 -36.14 -1.21 1.26
C THR A 215 -35.52 -0.50 0.05
N THR A 216 -34.53 -1.11 -0.62
CA THR A 216 -33.89 -0.51 -1.81
C THR A 216 -34.46 -1.06 -3.13
N ARG A 217 -34.94 -0.14 -3.97
CA ARG A 217 -35.25 -0.32 -5.40
C ARG A 217 -34.03 -0.86 -6.17
N SER A 218 -34.29 -1.74 -7.13
CA SER A 218 -33.31 -2.32 -8.06
C SER A 218 -32.66 -1.26 -8.94
N VAL A 219 -31.45 -0.83 -8.57
CA VAL A 219 -30.50 -0.10 -9.42
C VAL A 219 -29.60 -1.14 -10.07
N ASN A 220 -29.30 -1.01 -11.37
CA ASN A 220 -28.37 -1.90 -12.08
C ASN A 220 -26.98 -1.83 -11.44
N ARG A 221 -26.68 -2.73 -10.49
CA ARG A 221 -25.40 -2.77 -9.78
C ARG A 221 -24.32 -3.40 -10.67
N ARG A 222 -23.15 -2.76 -10.73
CA ARG A 222 -21.94 -3.35 -11.35
C ARG A 222 -21.20 -4.14 -10.28
N ILE A 223 -21.40 -5.45 -10.27
CA ILE A 223 -20.82 -6.36 -9.27
C ILE A 223 -19.93 -7.41 -9.95
N LEU A 224 -18.76 -7.64 -9.35
CA LEU A 224 -17.81 -8.67 -9.71
C LEU A 224 -17.85 -9.73 -8.62
N ASN A 225 -18.37 -10.90 -8.96
CA ASN A 225 -18.39 -12.04 -8.06
C ASN A 225 -17.12 -12.87 -8.29
N LEU A 226 -16.48 -13.29 -7.21
CA LEU A 226 -15.38 -14.24 -7.26
C LEU A 226 -15.92 -15.64 -6.95
N PRO A 227 -16.39 -16.42 -7.96
CA PRO A 227 -16.91 -17.77 -7.75
C PRO A 227 -15.89 -18.61 -6.97
N SER A 228 -16.39 -19.34 -5.97
CA SER A 228 -15.63 -20.11 -4.96
C SER A 228 -14.99 -19.31 -3.81
N SER A 229 -15.21 -18.00 -3.74
CA SER A 229 -14.82 -17.19 -2.58
C SER A 229 -16.01 -16.40 -2.03
N ASP A 230 -15.90 -16.00 -0.76
CA ASP A 230 -16.91 -15.25 -0.02
C ASP A 230 -16.90 -13.74 -0.37
N TRP A 231 -16.47 -13.36 -1.58
CA TRP A 231 -16.19 -11.98 -1.96
C TRP A 231 -16.95 -11.53 -3.20
N ALA A 232 -17.55 -10.34 -3.10
CA ALA A 232 -18.05 -9.58 -4.24
C ALA A 232 -17.56 -8.12 -4.19
N VAL A 233 -17.28 -7.54 -5.36
CA VAL A 233 -16.82 -6.15 -5.49
C VAL A 233 -17.84 -5.35 -6.28
N GLU A 234 -18.36 -4.29 -5.69
CA GLU A 234 -19.30 -3.36 -6.30
C GLU A 234 -18.61 -2.03 -6.63
N VAL A 235 -18.84 -1.49 -7.83
CA VAL A 235 -18.45 -0.11 -8.17
C VAL A 235 -19.61 0.82 -7.85
N LEU A 236 -19.46 1.63 -6.81
CA LEU A 236 -20.45 2.62 -6.39
C LEU A 236 -20.40 3.87 -7.27
N GLU A 237 -19.19 4.31 -7.59
CA GLU A 237 -18.92 5.52 -8.37
C GLU A 237 -17.65 5.31 -9.20
N GLU A 238 -17.62 5.89 -10.40
CA GLU A 238 -16.43 5.91 -11.26
C GLU A 238 -16.36 7.29 -11.93
N GLN A 239 -15.22 7.97 -11.75
CA GLN A 239 -14.98 9.31 -12.25
C GLN A 239 -13.66 9.34 -13.02
N ASP A 240 -13.68 9.90 -14.22
CA ASP A 240 -12.46 10.23 -14.96
C ASP A 240 -11.97 11.61 -14.50
N LEU A 241 -10.75 11.63 -13.96
CA LEU A 241 -10.12 12.85 -13.45
C LEU A 241 -9.18 13.48 -14.47
N SER A 242 -8.96 12.85 -15.63
CA SER A 242 -8.02 13.33 -16.66
C SER A 242 -8.39 14.68 -17.26
N THR A 243 -9.66 15.07 -17.27
CA THR A 243 -10.15 16.31 -17.90
C THR A 243 -10.30 17.50 -16.94
N GLY A 244 -9.91 17.36 -15.67
CA GLY A 244 -10.18 18.36 -14.63
C GLY A 244 -11.68 18.45 -14.28
N PRO A 245 -12.07 19.22 -13.24
CA PRO A 245 -13.48 19.38 -12.88
C PRO A 245 -14.26 20.04 -14.03
N SER A 246 -15.41 19.45 -14.40
CA SER A 246 -16.29 20.02 -15.42
C SER A 246 -16.69 21.46 -15.08
N PRO A 247 -16.60 22.42 -16.01
CA PRO A 247 -17.17 23.74 -15.81
C PRO A 247 -18.70 23.61 -15.79
N SER A 248 -19.32 23.97 -14.66
CA SER A 248 -20.76 23.81 -14.29
C SER A 248 -21.12 22.41 -13.75
N SER A 249 -21.74 22.26 -12.57
CA SER A 249 -22.92 22.99 -12.07
C SER A 249 -22.91 23.25 -10.55
N SER A 250 -23.54 24.37 -10.19
CA SER A 250 -23.91 24.86 -8.84
C SER A 250 -22.77 25.33 -7.90
N SER A 251 -22.58 26.64 -7.93
CA SER A 251 -22.10 27.44 -6.81
C SER A 251 -23.01 27.24 -5.59
N SER A 252 -22.53 26.52 -4.58
CA SER A 252 -22.89 26.78 -3.20
C SER A 252 -21.61 27.02 -2.41
N SER A 253 -21.45 28.27 -2.02
CA SER A 253 -20.38 28.77 -1.17
C SER A 253 -20.41 28.07 0.19
N SER A 254 -19.46 27.17 0.40
CA SER A 254 -18.96 26.87 1.74
C SER A 254 -17.47 26.54 1.63
N ALA A 255 -16.66 27.29 2.38
CA ALA A 255 -15.21 27.17 2.36
C ALA A 255 -14.80 25.76 2.78
N SER A 256 -14.26 24.95 1.85
CA SER A 256 -13.54 23.72 2.21
C SER A 256 -12.65 23.25 1.05
N SER A 257 -11.34 23.19 1.35
CA SER A 257 -10.24 22.52 0.65
C SER A 257 -10.03 22.80 -0.85
N PRO A 258 -8.82 23.20 -1.29
CA PRO A 258 -8.54 23.38 -2.72
C PRO A 258 -8.75 22.04 -3.45
N SER A 259 -9.62 22.04 -4.47
CA SER A 259 -9.76 20.91 -5.37
C SER A 259 -8.42 20.67 -6.11
N PRO A 260 -8.03 19.42 -6.37
CA PRO A 260 -6.77 19.13 -7.06
C PRO A 260 -6.71 19.78 -8.45
N ARG A 261 -5.51 20.24 -8.82
CA ARG A 261 -5.22 20.95 -10.09
C ARG A 261 -5.51 20.06 -11.32
N PRO A 262 -5.77 20.66 -12.51
CA PRO A 262 -5.93 19.90 -13.74
C PRO A 262 -4.66 19.12 -14.10
N LEU A 263 -4.82 17.90 -14.60
CA LEU A 263 -3.72 17.02 -14.99
C LEU A 263 -3.08 17.42 -16.32
N PRO A 264 -1.78 17.13 -16.54
CA PRO A 264 -1.12 17.34 -17.83
C PRO A 264 -1.81 16.55 -18.94
N SER A 265 -1.80 17.09 -20.16
CA SER A 265 -2.39 16.42 -21.33
C SER A 265 -1.81 15.01 -21.55
N GLY A 266 -2.68 14.03 -21.77
CA GLY A 266 -2.28 12.62 -21.94
C GLY A 266 -2.16 11.84 -20.62
N THR A 267 -2.38 12.48 -19.47
CA THR A 267 -2.42 11.80 -18.18
C THR A 267 -3.79 11.19 -17.93
N HIS A 268 -3.82 9.90 -17.59
CA HIS A 268 -5.06 9.17 -17.38
C HIS A 268 -5.17 8.75 -15.92
N LEU A 269 -5.97 9.49 -15.15
CA LEU A 269 -6.27 9.20 -13.74
C LEU A 269 -7.76 8.93 -13.59
N GLN A 270 -8.10 7.78 -13.00
CA GLN A 270 -9.48 7.41 -12.71
C GLN A 270 -9.67 7.22 -11.21
N LEU A 271 -10.80 7.67 -10.70
CA LEU A 271 -11.23 7.43 -9.32
C LEU A 271 -12.40 6.45 -9.33
N ARG A 272 -12.34 5.41 -8.49
CA ARG A 272 -13.46 4.49 -8.26
C ARG A 272 -13.77 4.39 -6.78
N ARG A 273 -15.03 4.52 -6.40
CA ARG A 273 -15.51 4.11 -5.08
C ARG A 273 -15.95 2.66 -5.17
N LEU A 274 -15.29 1.81 -4.39
CA LEU A 274 -15.52 0.37 -4.38
C LEU A 274 -16.11 -0.04 -3.04
N ARG A 275 -17.08 -0.94 -3.08
CA ARG A 275 -17.60 -1.64 -1.90
C ARG A 275 -17.27 -3.12 -2.02
N LEU A 276 -16.52 -3.63 -1.05
CA LEU A 276 -16.27 -5.05 -0.88
C LEU A 276 -17.38 -5.64 -0.02
N HIS A 277 -18.04 -6.67 -0.52
CA HIS A 277 -19.04 -7.46 0.21
C HIS A 277 -18.42 -8.78 0.65
N ILE A 278 -18.68 -9.16 1.89
CA ILE A 278 -18.20 -10.39 2.51
C ILE A 278 -19.41 -11.29 2.74
N GLU A 279 -19.61 -12.28 1.86
CA GLU A 279 -20.69 -13.24 1.98
C GLU A 279 -20.39 -14.22 3.12
N THR A 280 -21.16 -14.13 4.20
CA THR A 280 -21.07 -15.14 5.26
C THR A 280 -21.80 -16.40 4.78
N ARG A 281 -21.06 -17.43 4.37
CA ARG A 281 -21.65 -18.77 4.31
C ARG A 281 -21.95 -19.22 5.75
N PRO A 282 -23.17 -19.72 6.04
CA PRO A 282 -23.43 -20.35 7.32
C PRO A 282 -22.45 -21.52 7.50
N SER A 283 -21.99 -21.70 8.73
CA SER A 283 -21.11 -22.83 9.09
C SER A 283 -21.79 -24.16 8.72
N PRO A 284 -21.05 -25.22 8.34
CA PRO A 284 -21.62 -26.55 8.16
C PRO A 284 -22.47 -26.99 9.36
N SER A 285 -22.09 -26.60 10.57
CA SER A 285 -22.84 -26.87 11.81
C SER A 285 -24.21 -26.17 11.84
N GLU A 286 -24.32 -24.98 11.25
CA GLU A 286 -25.58 -24.22 11.14
C GLU A 286 -26.49 -24.83 10.05
N CYS A 287 -25.92 -25.32 8.95
CA CYS A 287 -26.66 -26.08 7.93
C CYS A 287 -27.19 -27.42 8.46
N ILE A 288 -26.43 -28.12 9.32
CA ILE A 288 -26.86 -29.38 9.93
C ILE A 288 -28.08 -29.16 10.85
N LEU A 289 -28.10 -28.08 11.64
CA LEU A 289 -29.23 -27.70 12.47
C LEU A 289 -30.48 -27.33 11.64
N ALA A 290 -30.32 -26.71 10.48
CA ALA A 290 -31.43 -26.38 9.59
C ALA A 290 -31.99 -27.59 8.81
N SER A 291 -31.21 -28.66 8.65
CA SER A 291 -31.58 -29.86 7.89
C SER A 291 -32.37 -30.91 8.70
N GLN A 292 -32.49 -30.74 10.02
CA GLN A 292 -33.30 -31.63 10.85
C GLN A 292 -34.78 -31.24 10.75
N THR A 293 -35.49 -31.86 9.82
CA THR A 293 -36.96 -31.89 9.83
C THR A 293 -37.44 -32.71 11.03
N PRO A 294 -38.29 -32.19 11.93
CA PRO A 294 -38.91 -33.01 12.95
C PRO A 294 -40.05 -33.80 12.30
N SER A 295 -39.82 -35.09 12.06
CA SER A 295 -40.89 -36.04 11.80
C SER A 295 -41.55 -36.45 13.13
N GLY A 296 -42.62 -35.76 13.52
CA GLY A 296 -43.43 -36.12 14.70
C GLY A 296 -44.74 -35.32 14.76
N PRO A 297 -45.85 -35.91 15.24
CA PRO A 297 -47.16 -35.31 15.14
C PRO A 297 -47.38 -34.20 16.17
N SER A 298 -48.25 -33.28 15.77
CA SER A 298 -48.76 -32.10 16.44
C SER A 298 -49.19 -32.28 17.91
N SER A 299 -48.55 -31.54 18.81
CA SER A 299 -49.19 -30.69 19.83
C SER A 299 -48.11 -29.81 20.47
N GLU A 300 -48.46 -28.60 20.90
CA GLU A 300 -47.58 -27.55 21.45
C GLU A 300 -46.83 -26.67 20.43
N ARG A 301 -47.60 -26.07 19.52
CA ARG A 301 -47.22 -24.82 18.83
C ARG A 301 -47.77 -23.61 19.59
N ALA A 302 -46.97 -23.02 20.47
CA ALA A 302 -46.99 -21.59 20.81
C ALA A 302 -45.99 -21.34 21.97
N GLY A 303 -44.75 -20.95 21.67
CA GLY A 303 -43.85 -20.52 22.76
C GLY A 303 -42.37 -20.29 22.45
N LEU A 304 -41.83 -20.77 21.33
CA LEU A 304 -40.37 -20.68 21.06
C LEU A 304 -40.06 -20.37 19.58
N GLN A 305 -40.75 -19.39 18.99
CA GLN A 305 -40.42 -18.80 17.69
C GLN A 305 -40.08 -17.31 17.80
N GLN A 306 -39.33 -16.94 18.85
CA GLN A 306 -38.70 -15.61 18.92
C GLN A 306 -37.21 -15.78 19.18
N ASN A 307 -36.41 -15.11 18.34
CA ASN A 307 -34.95 -14.94 18.38
C ASN A 307 -34.06 -15.87 17.55
N LEU A 308 -34.44 -16.12 16.29
CA LEU A 308 -33.45 -16.26 15.20
C LEU A 308 -33.70 -15.18 14.14
N ASN A 309 -33.84 -13.93 14.58
CA ASN A 309 -33.50 -12.76 13.77
C ASN A 309 -32.02 -12.43 14.01
N THR A 310 -31.11 -13.35 13.69
CA THR A 310 -29.76 -12.93 13.34
C THR A 310 -29.88 -12.31 11.96
N THR A 311 -29.99 -10.98 11.93
CA THR A 311 -29.73 -10.20 10.73
C THR A 311 -28.35 -10.63 10.24
N SER A 312 -28.27 -11.57 9.30
CA SER A 312 -27.04 -11.88 8.56
C SER A 312 -26.74 -10.67 7.68
N GLY A 313 -26.28 -9.59 8.31
CA GLY A 313 -25.72 -8.47 7.59
C GLY A 313 -24.44 -8.97 6.95
N SER A 314 -24.43 -9.04 5.61
CA SER A 314 -23.17 -9.14 4.86
C SER A 314 -22.27 -8.00 5.31
N ALA A 315 -21.10 -8.31 5.86
CA ALA A 315 -20.13 -7.28 6.23
C ALA A 315 -19.63 -6.59 4.95
N THR A 316 -19.47 -5.27 5.01
CA THR A 316 -19.01 -4.48 3.85
C THR A 316 -17.83 -3.60 4.21
N HIS A 317 -16.95 -3.36 3.25
CA HIS A 317 -15.80 -2.46 3.40
C HIS A 317 -15.68 -1.54 2.18
N ASP A 318 -15.74 -0.23 2.42
CA ASP A 318 -15.69 0.79 1.37
C ASP A 318 -14.27 1.39 1.26
N LEU A 319 -13.81 1.54 0.02
CA LEU A 319 -12.51 2.17 -0.28
C LEU A 319 -12.55 2.94 -1.61
N VAL A 320 -11.59 3.84 -1.79
CA VAL A 320 -11.38 4.58 -3.03
C VAL A 320 -10.14 4.03 -3.74
N GLN A 321 -10.29 3.66 -5.01
CA GLN A 321 -9.18 3.34 -5.91
C GLN A 321 -8.83 4.57 -6.76
N LEU A 322 -7.59 5.05 -6.68
CA LEU A 322 -6.99 5.96 -7.66
C LEU A 322 -6.17 5.14 -8.65
N HIS A 323 -6.52 5.20 -9.93
CA HIS A 323 -5.86 4.43 -10.99
C HIS A 323 -5.20 5.37 -12.00
N LEU A 324 -3.88 5.51 -11.89
CA LEU A 324 -3.05 6.22 -12.84
C LEU A 324 -2.52 5.23 -13.90
N SER A 325 -3.07 5.28 -15.11
CA SER A 325 -2.79 4.31 -16.18
C SER A 325 -1.83 4.83 -17.25
N SER A 326 -1.46 6.11 -17.22
CA SER A 326 -0.53 6.74 -18.18
C SER A 326 0.95 6.59 -17.83
N TRP A 327 1.29 6.24 -16.58
CA TRP A 327 2.69 6.14 -16.15
C TRP A 327 3.36 4.90 -16.75
N ALA A 328 4.34 5.09 -17.63
CA ALA A 328 5.11 4.00 -18.24
C ALA A 328 5.96 3.20 -17.24
N ASP A 329 6.13 1.90 -17.49
CA ASP A 329 7.05 1.01 -16.80
C ASP A 329 8.51 1.43 -16.97
N TYR A 330 9.27 1.38 -15.87
CA TYR A 330 10.70 1.72 -15.80
C TYR A 330 11.06 3.17 -16.20
N GLY A 331 10.10 3.95 -16.69
CA GLY A 331 10.22 5.38 -16.94
C GLY A 331 9.69 6.24 -15.80
N THR A 332 9.60 7.53 -16.08
CA THR A 332 9.03 8.58 -15.25
C THR A 332 7.82 9.18 -15.94
N ASP A 333 6.76 9.46 -15.19
CA ASP A 333 5.76 10.44 -15.61
C ASP A 333 6.32 11.88 -15.46
N SER A 334 5.47 12.90 -15.61
CA SER A 334 5.83 14.29 -15.31
C SER A 334 5.83 14.57 -13.81
N LEU A 335 6.67 15.51 -13.35
CA LEU A 335 6.66 15.99 -11.96
C LEU A 335 5.29 16.55 -11.56
N ASP A 336 4.61 17.23 -12.48
CA ASP A 336 3.25 17.74 -12.29
C ASP A 336 2.25 16.61 -12.01
N THR A 337 2.33 15.50 -12.76
CA THR A 337 1.47 14.33 -12.53
C THR A 337 1.72 13.72 -11.17
N LEU A 338 2.99 13.60 -10.75
CA LEU A 338 3.31 13.11 -9.42
C LEU A 338 2.75 14.04 -8.33
N ASP A 339 2.97 15.35 -8.42
CA ASP A 339 2.50 16.31 -7.41
C ASP A 339 0.95 16.33 -7.32
N ILE A 340 0.25 16.28 -8.45
CA ILE A 340 -1.22 16.21 -8.47
C ILE A 340 -1.72 14.87 -7.91
N LEU A 341 -1.04 13.76 -8.20
CA LEU A 341 -1.38 12.47 -7.59
C LEU A 341 -1.21 12.52 -6.06
N LEU A 342 -0.13 13.12 -5.57
CA LEU A 342 0.09 13.30 -4.13
C LEU A 342 -0.99 14.21 -3.50
N ASP A 343 -1.45 15.26 -4.21
CA ASP A 343 -2.59 16.08 -3.78
C ASP A 343 -3.88 15.27 -3.63
N TRP A 344 -4.16 14.39 -4.60
CA TRP A 344 -5.32 13.49 -4.53
C TRP A 344 -5.22 12.49 -3.36
N ILE A 345 -4.04 11.93 -3.13
CA ILE A 345 -3.80 11.03 -1.99
C ILE A 345 -4.08 11.78 -0.69
N ASP A 346 -3.45 12.94 -0.47
CA ASP A 346 -3.65 13.78 0.72
C ASP A 346 -5.13 14.12 0.93
N HIS A 347 -5.83 14.52 -0.15
CA HIS A 347 -7.24 14.89 -0.11
C HIS A 347 -8.14 13.73 0.34
N LEU A 348 -7.95 12.54 -0.25
CA LEU A 348 -8.74 11.36 0.09
C LEU A 348 -8.47 10.89 1.51
N GLN A 349 -7.22 10.94 1.97
CA GLN A 349 -6.89 10.59 3.36
C GLN A 349 -7.63 11.48 4.37
N LEU A 350 -7.72 12.78 4.10
CA LEU A 350 -8.43 13.72 4.97
C LEU A 350 -9.94 13.44 4.99
N GLN A 351 -10.56 13.18 3.85
CA GLN A 351 -12.00 12.86 3.78
C GLN A 351 -12.35 11.57 4.54
N GLU A 352 -11.54 10.53 4.36
CA GLU A 352 -11.76 9.21 4.94
C GLU A 352 -11.39 9.12 6.44
N SER A 353 -10.69 10.14 6.96
CA SER A 353 -10.35 10.27 8.39
C SER A 353 -11.51 10.81 9.25
N SER A 354 -12.65 11.19 8.66
CA SER A 354 -13.85 11.62 9.39
C SER A 354 -14.58 10.43 10.03
N PRO A 355 -14.86 10.43 11.35
CA PRO A 355 -15.36 9.24 12.04
C PRO A 355 -16.89 9.11 11.95
N PRO A 356 -17.44 7.91 11.68
CA PRO A 356 -18.77 7.53 12.13
C PRO A 356 -18.67 6.93 13.55
N SER A 357 -18.23 7.70 14.55
CA SER A 357 -18.37 7.28 15.96
C SER A 357 -18.09 8.45 16.94
N PRO A 358 -18.98 8.70 17.92
CA PRO A 358 -18.81 9.76 18.92
C PRO A 358 -17.99 9.35 20.16
N SER A 359 -17.25 8.24 20.17
CA SER A 359 -16.50 7.80 21.37
C SER A 359 -14.99 8.12 21.30
N PRO A 360 -14.42 8.73 22.37
CA PRO A 360 -13.00 9.03 22.47
C PRO A 360 -12.25 7.75 22.83
N SER A 361 -11.99 6.90 21.84
CA SER A 361 -11.03 5.79 22.00
C SER A 361 -9.62 6.29 21.65
N LEU A 362 -8.62 5.84 22.42
CA LEU A 362 -7.18 6.07 22.21
C LEU A 362 -6.85 6.13 20.71
N SER A 363 -6.17 7.20 20.28
CA SER A 363 -5.87 7.53 18.87
C SER A 363 -5.27 6.34 18.11
N GLN A 364 -6.13 5.54 17.47
CA GLN A 364 -5.63 4.49 16.59
C GLN A 364 -4.89 5.16 15.42
N PRO A 365 -3.73 4.63 15.01
CA PRO A 365 -3.00 5.19 13.87
C PRO A 365 -3.90 5.13 12.61
N PRO A 366 -3.75 6.08 11.68
CA PRO A 366 -4.52 6.09 10.45
C PRO A 366 -4.27 4.78 9.68
N PRO A 367 -5.30 4.24 9.00
CA PRO A 367 -5.11 3.08 8.15
C PRO A 367 -4.00 3.31 7.12
N PRO A 368 -3.24 2.27 6.74
CA PRO A 368 -2.21 2.39 5.72
C PRO A 368 -2.82 2.72 4.35
N ILE A 369 -2.09 3.48 3.53
CA ILE A 369 -2.41 3.62 2.10
C ILE A 369 -1.85 2.40 1.38
N TRP A 370 -2.68 1.72 0.60
CA TRP A 370 -2.22 0.61 -0.23
C TRP A 370 -1.80 1.12 -1.60
N ILE A 371 -0.57 0.86 -2.02
CA ILE A 371 -0.04 1.30 -3.31
C ILE A 371 0.52 0.09 -4.06
N HIS A 372 0.11 -0.07 -5.31
CA HIS A 372 0.69 -1.07 -6.21
C HIS A 372 0.89 -0.52 -7.62
N CYS A 373 1.84 -1.12 -8.33
CA CYS A 373 1.98 -0.96 -9.77
C CYS A 373 1.83 -2.35 -10.41
N SER A 374 2.84 -2.85 -11.12
CA SER A 374 2.89 -4.25 -11.51
C SER A 374 3.62 -5.12 -10.47
N ALA A 375 4.92 -4.86 -10.24
CA ALA A 375 5.72 -5.59 -9.25
C ALA A 375 5.65 -4.99 -7.84
N GLY A 376 5.24 -3.72 -7.75
CA GLY A 376 5.10 -3.01 -6.48
C GLY A 376 6.41 -2.43 -5.93
N VAL A 377 7.38 -2.12 -6.79
CA VAL A 377 8.71 -1.65 -6.35
C VAL A 377 9.18 -0.36 -7.06
N GLY A 378 9.06 -0.25 -8.40
CA GLY A 378 9.45 0.96 -9.14
C GLY A 378 8.54 2.17 -8.88
N ARG A 379 7.47 2.32 -9.69
CA ARG A 379 6.47 3.42 -9.54
C ARG A 379 5.90 3.53 -8.13
N SER A 380 5.62 2.40 -7.48
CA SER A 380 5.15 2.36 -6.09
C SER A 380 6.17 2.94 -5.11
N GLY A 381 7.46 2.60 -5.26
CA GLY A 381 8.53 3.18 -4.44
C GLY A 381 8.68 4.68 -4.66
N THR A 382 8.59 5.14 -5.91
CA THR A 382 8.66 6.57 -6.26
C THR A 382 7.56 7.36 -5.56
N VAL A 383 6.30 6.91 -5.65
CA VAL A 383 5.17 7.60 -5.01
C VAL A 383 5.27 7.56 -3.48
N ILE A 384 5.61 6.40 -2.89
CA ILE A 384 5.74 6.28 -1.43
C ILE A 384 6.87 7.17 -0.91
N ALA A 385 8.05 7.17 -1.56
CA ALA A 385 9.18 7.99 -1.15
C ALA A 385 8.85 9.49 -1.21
N ALA A 386 8.24 9.95 -2.32
CA ALA A 386 7.83 11.34 -2.49
C ALA A 386 6.77 11.74 -1.45
N HIS A 387 5.78 10.89 -1.19
CA HIS A 387 4.73 11.15 -0.19
C HIS A 387 5.27 11.20 1.24
N MET A 388 6.21 10.31 1.60
CA MET A 388 6.89 10.33 2.90
C MET A 388 7.65 11.65 3.12
N LEU A 389 8.40 12.10 2.11
CA LEU A 389 9.14 13.35 2.15
C LEU A 389 8.22 14.58 2.21
N ARG A 390 7.12 14.57 1.44
CA ARG A 390 6.09 15.62 1.49
C ARG A 390 5.43 15.73 2.87
N ASN A 391 5.07 14.59 3.45
CA ASN A 391 4.41 14.56 4.76
C ASN A 391 5.35 14.94 5.91
N ARG A 392 6.64 14.62 5.80
CA ARG A 392 7.67 15.16 6.69
C ARG A 392 7.62 16.69 6.73
N ASN A 393 7.49 17.35 5.57
CA ASN A 393 7.48 18.81 5.49
C ASN A 393 6.17 19.43 6.00
N ARG A 394 5.01 18.79 5.81
CA ARG A 394 3.70 19.36 6.17
C ARG A 394 3.25 19.09 7.61
N HIS A 395 3.61 17.94 8.21
CA HIS A 395 2.93 17.43 9.40
C HIS A 395 3.78 17.35 10.68
N LEU A 396 5.11 17.58 10.60
CA LEU A 396 5.99 17.51 11.76
C LEU A 396 5.90 18.73 12.67
N PRO A 397 6.03 18.55 14.01
CA PRO A 397 6.22 19.64 14.94
C PRO A 397 7.50 20.41 14.62
N LYS A 398 7.49 21.72 14.85
CA LYS A 398 8.69 22.56 14.76
C LYS A 398 9.49 22.41 16.08
N PRO A 399 10.82 22.27 16.05
CA PRO A 399 11.70 22.24 14.88
C PRO A 399 11.63 20.89 14.13
N LYS A 400 11.59 20.96 12.79
CA LYS A 400 11.70 19.77 11.93
C LYS A 400 13.10 19.16 12.12
N PRO A 401 13.27 17.82 12.13
CA PRO A 401 14.59 17.22 12.17
C PRO A 401 15.39 17.68 10.95
N ASN A 402 16.65 18.04 11.16
CA ASN A 402 17.52 18.42 10.06
C ASN A 402 17.85 17.19 9.19
N SER A 403 18.39 17.42 7.98
CA SER A 403 18.66 16.34 7.02
C SER A 403 19.55 15.23 7.60
N ASN A 404 20.56 15.60 8.40
CA ASN A 404 21.46 14.64 9.03
C ASN A 404 20.76 13.77 10.08
N GLU A 405 19.82 14.33 10.84
CA GLU A 405 19.00 13.55 11.77
C GLU A 405 18.11 12.57 11.02
N LEU A 406 17.41 13.01 9.96
CA LEU A 406 16.61 12.10 9.15
C LEU A 406 17.46 10.94 8.60
N ILE A 407 18.62 11.24 8.03
CA ILE A 407 19.54 10.25 7.46
C ILE A 407 19.94 9.21 8.51
N LYS A 408 20.32 9.65 9.72
CA LYS A 408 20.69 8.74 10.83
C LYS A 408 19.52 7.87 11.30
N MET A 409 18.30 8.41 11.32
CA MET A 409 17.12 7.66 11.76
C MET A 409 16.64 6.65 10.71
N THR A 410 16.73 6.98 9.43
CA THR A 410 16.30 6.14 8.31
C THR A 410 17.30 5.05 7.97
N ILE A 411 18.60 5.36 8.09
CA ILE A 411 19.72 4.42 7.95
C ILE A 411 20.53 4.40 9.27
N PRO A 412 20.13 3.57 10.26
CA PRO A 412 20.80 3.48 11.57
C PRO A 412 22.24 2.98 11.50
N GLU A 413 22.53 2.06 10.59
CA GLU A 413 23.83 1.42 10.44
C GLU A 413 24.84 2.38 9.76
N GLU A 414 25.94 2.71 10.45
CA GLU A 414 26.93 3.68 9.95
C GLU A 414 27.63 3.22 8.67
N ARG A 415 27.93 1.92 8.58
CA ARG A 415 28.49 1.30 7.38
C ARG A 415 27.58 1.51 6.17
N ASP A 416 26.28 1.25 6.31
CA ASP A 416 25.31 1.42 5.23
C ASP A 416 25.20 2.90 4.83
N ARG A 417 25.19 3.83 5.80
CA ARG A 417 25.18 5.28 5.51
C ARG A 417 26.40 5.70 4.70
N ALA A 418 27.59 5.35 5.16
CA ALA A 418 28.85 5.72 4.51
C ALA A 418 28.91 5.14 3.09
N PHE A 419 28.49 3.88 2.92
CA PHE A 419 28.44 3.23 1.62
C PHE A 419 27.46 3.89 0.66
N LEU A 420 26.22 4.14 1.10
CA LEU A 420 25.17 4.70 0.25
C LEU A 420 25.45 6.17 -0.12
N LEU A 421 25.98 6.95 0.80
CA LEU A 421 26.15 8.41 0.66
C LEU A 421 27.55 8.84 0.25
N ALA A 422 28.42 7.92 -0.19
CA ALA A 422 29.79 8.26 -0.58
C ALA A 422 29.90 9.34 -1.69
N ASP A 423 28.90 9.44 -2.58
CA ASP A 423 28.85 10.46 -3.65
C ASP A 423 28.04 11.71 -3.25
N CYS A 424 27.72 11.82 -1.96
CA CYS A 424 27.06 12.97 -1.35
C CYS A 424 28.00 13.67 -0.33
N SER A 425 29.30 13.44 -0.44
CA SER A 425 30.31 14.00 0.47
C SER A 425 30.46 15.50 0.23
N LEU A 426 29.98 16.30 1.19
CA LEU A 426 29.86 17.77 1.14
C LEU A 426 31.19 18.55 1.16
N GLU A 427 32.35 17.89 1.01
CA GLU A 427 33.61 18.50 1.43
C GLU A 427 34.09 19.64 0.49
N HIS A 428 33.68 19.70 -0.79
CA HIS A 428 34.21 20.68 -1.76
C HIS A 428 33.22 21.21 -2.81
N GLU A 429 31.95 21.44 -2.47
CA GLU A 429 30.93 21.86 -3.44
C GLU A 429 30.53 23.34 -3.36
N HIS A 430 30.20 23.94 -4.52
CA HIS A 430 29.65 25.28 -4.66
C HIS A 430 28.26 25.35 -3.99
N GLU A 431 27.82 26.48 -3.43
CA GLU A 431 26.55 26.58 -2.66
C GLU A 431 25.30 26.02 -3.36
N ALA A 432 25.20 26.17 -4.69
CA ALA A 432 24.07 25.65 -5.47
C ALA A 432 24.09 24.11 -5.62
N ASP A 433 25.27 23.50 -5.58
CA ASP A 433 25.47 22.05 -5.67
C ASP A 433 25.22 21.40 -4.30
N ALA A 434 25.52 22.11 -3.21
CA ALA A 434 25.27 21.66 -1.84
C ALA A 434 23.78 21.35 -1.55
N ASP A 435 22.84 22.16 -2.05
CA ASP A 435 21.39 21.92 -1.87
C ASP A 435 20.91 20.70 -2.66
N SER A 436 21.35 20.53 -3.91
CA SER A 436 21.06 19.32 -4.69
C SER A 436 21.65 18.07 -4.05
N THR A 437 22.86 18.16 -3.52
CA THR A 437 23.55 17.08 -2.82
C THR A 437 22.81 16.67 -1.56
N GLN A 438 22.41 17.64 -0.74
CA GLN A 438 21.63 17.39 0.47
C GLN A 438 20.27 16.77 0.14
N ARG A 439 19.56 17.25 -0.88
CA ARG A 439 18.30 16.65 -1.34
C ARG A 439 18.48 15.21 -1.81
N LEU A 440 19.52 14.94 -2.60
CA LEU A 440 19.81 13.59 -3.07
C LEU A 440 20.11 12.67 -1.87
N ALA A 441 20.90 13.10 -0.90
CA ALA A 441 21.20 12.33 0.30
C ALA A 441 19.93 11.98 1.11
N GLU A 442 19.01 12.93 1.28
CA GLU A 442 17.72 12.69 1.93
C GLU A 442 16.87 11.67 1.18
N VAL A 443 16.79 11.80 -0.15
CA VAL A 443 16.04 10.88 -1.00
C VAL A 443 16.63 9.47 -0.93
N ILE A 444 17.97 9.33 -1.01
CA ILE A 444 18.66 8.04 -0.85
C ILE A 444 18.31 7.43 0.51
N ALA A 445 18.31 8.23 1.58
CA ALA A 445 18.03 7.74 2.93
C ALA A 445 16.58 7.25 3.09
N VAL A 446 15.60 7.97 2.55
CA VAL A 446 14.21 7.51 2.53
C VAL A 446 14.04 6.26 1.67
N VAL A 447 14.66 6.18 0.49
CA VAL A 447 14.59 5.00 -0.36
C VAL A 447 15.25 3.79 0.30
N ALA A 448 16.40 3.97 0.95
CA ALA A 448 17.07 2.94 1.73
C ALA A 448 16.16 2.43 2.86
N TYR A 449 15.43 3.33 3.53
CA TYR A 449 14.43 2.96 4.53
C TYR A 449 13.29 2.11 3.93
N LEU A 450 12.74 2.49 2.76
CA LEU A 450 11.74 1.66 2.07
C LEU A 450 12.28 0.26 1.75
N ARG A 451 13.53 0.19 1.29
CA ARG A 451 14.21 -1.05 0.91
C ARG A 451 14.47 -2.01 2.08
N ARG A 452 14.43 -1.51 3.32
CA ARG A 452 14.44 -2.38 4.51
C ARG A 452 13.16 -3.22 4.64
N PHE A 453 12.02 -2.78 4.10
CA PHE A 453 10.74 -3.49 4.18
C PHE A 453 10.33 -4.15 2.86
N ARG A 454 10.74 -3.58 1.74
CA ARG A 454 10.51 -4.15 0.41
C ARG A 454 11.71 -3.87 -0.48
N PRO A 455 12.47 -4.88 -0.94
CA PRO A 455 13.66 -4.65 -1.74
C PRO A 455 13.32 -3.98 -3.08
N MET A 456 14.33 -3.39 -3.73
CA MET A 456 14.20 -2.79 -5.08
C MET A 456 13.25 -1.58 -5.20
N MET A 457 12.76 -1.02 -4.09
CA MET A 457 11.92 0.18 -4.11
C MET A 457 12.66 1.35 -4.77
N VAL A 458 12.00 2.02 -5.74
CA VAL A 458 12.63 2.97 -6.69
C VAL A 458 13.73 2.27 -7.51
N GLN A 459 13.41 1.88 -8.74
CA GLN A 459 14.25 0.95 -9.53
C GLN A 459 15.24 1.64 -10.45
N THR A 460 14.97 2.87 -10.89
CA THR A 460 15.76 3.55 -11.91
C THR A 460 16.27 4.92 -11.45
N PRO A 461 17.39 5.41 -12.01
CA PRO A 461 17.93 6.74 -11.71
C PRO A 461 16.91 7.85 -11.99
N ALA A 462 16.21 7.77 -13.12
CA ALA A 462 15.14 8.72 -13.46
C ALA A 462 14.02 8.74 -12.39
N GLN A 463 13.64 7.58 -11.83
CA GLN A 463 12.68 7.53 -10.73
C GLN A 463 13.21 8.19 -9.45
N LEU A 464 14.51 8.05 -9.15
CA LEU A 464 15.14 8.70 -8.00
C LEU A 464 15.20 10.23 -8.19
N GLU A 465 15.58 10.68 -9.38
CA GLU A 465 15.60 12.10 -9.77
C GLU A 465 14.20 12.72 -9.69
N MET A 466 13.17 11.98 -10.09
CA MET A 466 11.78 12.41 -9.93
C MET A 466 11.42 12.66 -8.46
N VAL A 467 11.86 11.80 -7.53
CA VAL A 467 11.65 12.04 -6.09
C VAL A 467 12.42 13.28 -5.63
N CYS A 468 13.65 13.49 -6.12
CA CYS A 468 14.44 14.69 -5.84
C CYS A 468 13.73 15.97 -6.34
N GLY A 469 13.14 15.93 -7.53
CA GLY A 469 12.35 17.02 -8.10
C GLY A 469 11.09 17.32 -7.29
N ALA A 470 10.36 16.28 -6.86
CA ALA A 470 9.19 16.43 -6.01
C ALA A 470 9.54 17.04 -4.64
N LEU A 471 10.67 16.65 -4.04
CA LEU A 471 11.16 17.24 -2.80
C LEU A 471 11.52 18.72 -2.99
N ALA A 472 12.23 19.07 -4.07
CA ALA A 472 12.59 20.45 -4.38
C ALA A 472 11.36 21.35 -4.58
N ALA A 473 10.32 20.85 -5.26
CA ALA A 473 9.07 21.57 -5.44
C ALA A 473 8.37 21.82 -4.09
N ALA A 474 8.35 20.80 -3.21
CA ALA A 474 7.72 20.92 -1.90
C ALA A 474 8.45 21.88 -0.94
N THR A 475 9.78 22.00 -1.03
CA THR A 475 10.55 22.97 -0.22
C THR A 475 10.43 24.39 -0.74
N ALA A 476 10.31 24.59 -2.06
CA ALA A 476 10.11 25.91 -2.65
C ALA A 476 8.77 26.55 -2.23
N THR A 477 7.70 25.75 -2.05
CA THR A 477 6.39 26.25 -1.61
C THR A 477 6.31 26.64 -0.13
N ASP A 478 7.28 26.20 0.69
CA ASP A 478 7.36 26.50 2.14
C ASP A 478 8.19 27.78 2.44
N GLY A 479 8.68 28.50 1.41
CA GLY A 479 9.42 29.76 1.56
C GLY A 479 8.57 30.89 2.16
N PRO A 480 9.19 31.90 2.81
CA PRO A 480 8.44 32.96 3.48
C PRO A 480 7.60 33.72 2.46
N THR A 481 6.27 33.63 2.58
CA THR A 481 5.36 34.60 1.99
C THR A 481 5.71 35.95 2.61
N GLY A 482 6.37 36.81 1.83
CA GLY A 482 6.72 38.17 2.23
C GLY A 482 5.51 39.03 2.55
#